data_AF-A0A816GR60-F1
#
_entry.id   AF-A0A816GR60-F1
#
_cell.length_a   1.000
_cell.length_b   1.000
_cell.length_c   1.000
_cell.angle_alpha   90.00
_cell.angle_beta   90.00
_cell.angle_gamma   90.00
#
_symmetry.space_group_name_H-M   'P 1'
#
loop_
_entity.id
_entity.type
_entity.pdbx_description
1 polymer ?
#
loop_
_entity_poly.entity_id
_entity_poly.type
_entity_poly.pdbx_seq_one_letter_code
_entity_poly.pdbx_strand_id
1 'polypeptide(L)'
;MDYDERNDNVPNDENNNEENFQIKSAKNETGNDFVLVNGRIDYQYRSDILKNLCLYDFVTDSSIGREEQNNRRSRPPNQRFSFQKQHSQATTYLMIKQTKYRVRILYGPQIPRWGREDTLERYCRAILTLFVPWRTVSDLCDVNQKWEDALNSRQHHISAHSRNIIDNIQILHECKKDRDEHLVKVITEAQVENDTIEPELFPKNQSSYDEYDDTSDSEDLLELL
;
A
#
# COMPACT_ATOMS: atom_id res chain seq x y z
N MET A 1 -36.89 -34.59 -24.60
CA MET A 1 -35.43 -34.56 -24.75
C MET A 1 -35.16 -33.58 -25.85
N ASP A 2 -34.81 -32.36 -25.49
CA ASP A 2 -34.11 -31.40 -26.35
C ASP A 2 -33.37 -30.51 -25.36
N TYR A 3 -32.04 -30.60 -25.41
CA TYR A 3 -31.13 -29.85 -24.56
C TYR A 3 -30.88 -28.49 -25.20
N ASP A 4 -31.23 -27.42 -24.50
CA ASP A 4 -30.83 -26.04 -24.79
C ASP A 4 -29.30 -25.93 -24.71
N GLU A 5 -28.64 -25.63 -25.83
CA GLU A 5 -27.26 -25.13 -25.86
C GLU A 5 -27.22 -23.73 -25.25
N ARG A 6 -26.92 -23.65 -23.95
CA ARG A 6 -26.45 -22.40 -23.35
C ARG A 6 -24.99 -22.20 -23.74
N ASN A 7 -24.79 -21.14 -24.50
CA ASN A 7 -23.51 -20.62 -24.90
C ASN A 7 -22.84 -19.99 -23.66
N ASP A 8 -22.05 -20.79 -22.93
CA ASP A 8 -21.20 -20.32 -21.84
C ASP A 8 -20.04 -19.52 -22.44
N ASN A 9 -20.23 -18.21 -22.58
CA ASN A 9 -19.14 -17.26 -22.76
C ASN A 9 -18.31 -17.26 -21.46
N VAL A 10 -17.34 -18.16 -21.39
CA VAL A 10 -16.22 -18.08 -20.46
C VAL A 10 -15.46 -16.78 -20.79
N PRO A 11 -15.35 -15.82 -19.86
CA PRO A 11 -14.48 -14.67 -20.07
C PRO A 11 -13.05 -15.20 -20.20
N ASN A 12 -12.46 -14.98 -21.36
CA ASN A 12 -11.09 -15.39 -21.65
C ASN A 12 -10.16 -14.48 -20.82
N ASP A 13 -9.67 -15.01 -19.70
CA ASP A 13 -8.80 -14.36 -18.72
C ASP A 13 -7.35 -14.27 -19.24
N GLU A 14 -7.20 -13.85 -20.50
CA GLU A 14 -5.94 -13.73 -21.22
C GLU A 14 -5.68 -12.25 -21.55
N ASN A 15 -5.30 -11.43 -20.55
CA ASN A 15 -4.36 -10.30 -20.66
C ASN A 15 -4.50 -9.25 -19.55
N ASN A 16 -4.20 -9.59 -18.29
CA ASN A 16 -3.88 -8.58 -17.27
C ASN A 16 -2.36 -8.48 -17.00
N ASN A 17 -1.57 -8.61 -18.08
CA ASN A 17 -0.10 -8.52 -18.04
C ASN A 17 0.44 -7.10 -18.30
N GLU A 18 -0.39 -6.06 -18.14
CA GLU A 18 0.11 -4.69 -18.31
C GLU A 18 0.88 -4.25 -17.06
N GLU A 19 2.21 -4.37 -17.13
CA GLU A 19 3.09 -3.79 -16.13
C GLU A 19 2.90 -2.26 -16.09
N ASN A 20 2.29 -1.75 -15.02
CA ASN A 20 2.06 -0.32 -14.85
C ASN A 20 3.36 0.44 -14.53
N PHE A 21 3.86 1.21 -15.49
CA PHE A 21 5.01 2.11 -15.32
C PHE A 21 4.56 3.56 -15.08
N GLN A 22 5.19 4.22 -14.11
CA GLN A 22 5.04 5.65 -13.88
C GLN A 22 6.22 6.42 -14.49
N ILE A 23 5.96 7.54 -15.16
CA ILE A 23 7.00 8.44 -15.66
C ILE A 23 7.36 9.46 -14.57
N LYS A 24 8.64 9.50 -14.16
CA LYS A 24 9.18 10.53 -13.25
C LYS A 24 10.15 11.44 -13.99
N SER A 25 10.02 12.75 -13.81
CA SER A 25 10.99 13.72 -14.32
C SER A 25 12.23 13.75 -13.42
N ALA A 26 13.40 13.53 -14.01
CA ALA A 26 14.69 13.79 -13.42
C ALA A 26 15.17 15.18 -13.89
N LYS A 27 15.42 16.08 -12.94
CA LYS A 27 15.94 17.42 -13.25
C LYS A 27 17.42 17.29 -13.57
N ASN A 28 17.77 17.37 -14.85
CA ASN A 28 19.15 17.55 -15.29
C ASN A 28 19.34 19.00 -15.78
N GLU A 29 20.57 19.51 -15.70
CA GLU A 29 20.92 20.90 -16.06
C GLU A 29 20.68 21.26 -17.54
N THR A 30 20.42 20.26 -18.40
CA THR A 30 20.33 20.39 -19.86
C THR A 30 18.99 19.97 -20.47
N GLY A 31 18.00 19.56 -19.67
CA GLY A 31 16.66 19.18 -20.14
C GLY A 31 15.87 18.33 -19.16
N ASN A 32 14.58 18.12 -19.46
CA ASN A 32 13.74 17.17 -18.72
C ASN A 32 14.14 15.74 -19.11
N ASP A 33 14.87 15.05 -18.25
CA ASP A 33 15.10 13.60 -18.38
C ASP A 33 13.91 12.87 -17.76
N PHE A 34 13.52 11.75 -18.33
CA PHE A 34 12.37 10.96 -17.87
C PHE A 34 12.81 9.56 -17.48
N VAL A 35 12.29 9.08 -16.37
CA VAL A 35 12.57 7.74 -15.83
C VAL A 35 11.25 6.99 -15.71
N LEU A 36 11.19 5.83 -16.36
CA LEU A 36 10.12 4.85 -16.14
C LEU A 36 10.38 4.14 -14.82
N VAL A 37 9.38 4.12 -13.93
CA VAL A 37 9.48 3.54 -12.59
C VAL A 37 8.31 2.59 -12.36
N ASN A 38 8.63 1.36 -11.95
CA ASN A 38 7.63 0.38 -11.52
C ASN A 38 8.02 -0.12 -10.13
N GLY A 39 7.39 0.47 -9.11
CA GLY A 39 7.75 0.22 -7.71
C GLY A 39 7.65 -1.26 -7.29
N ARG A 40 6.74 -2.03 -7.91
CA ARG A 40 6.62 -3.47 -7.68
C ARG A 40 7.86 -4.21 -8.18
N ILE A 41 8.23 -3.98 -9.44
CA ILE A 41 9.40 -4.60 -10.08
C ILE A 41 10.70 -4.16 -9.39
N ASP A 42 10.80 -2.88 -9.05
CA ASP A 42 11.94 -2.32 -8.33
C ASP A 42 12.16 -3.00 -6.97
N TYR A 43 11.07 -3.21 -6.22
CA TYR A 43 11.11 -3.90 -4.93
C TYR A 43 11.42 -5.39 -5.08
N GLN A 44 10.77 -6.07 -6.03
CA GLN A 44 10.91 -7.51 -6.26
C GLN A 44 12.34 -7.90 -6.62
N TYR A 45 12.99 -7.13 -7.51
CA TYR A 45 14.36 -7.38 -7.97
C TYR A 45 15.40 -6.46 -7.32
N ARG A 46 15.11 -5.97 -6.10
CA ARG A 46 16.06 -5.22 -5.29
C ARG A 46 17.34 -6.03 -5.01
N SER A 47 18.42 -5.33 -4.69
CA SER A 47 19.72 -5.95 -4.39
C SER A 47 19.61 -6.96 -3.23
N ASP A 48 20.42 -8.02 -3.27
CA ASP A 48 20.44 -9.03 -2.21
C ASP A 48 20.88 -8.48 -0.85
N ILE A 49 21.64 -7.38 -0.85
CA ILE A 49 22.01 -6.63 0.36
C ILE A 49 20.76 -6.04 1.03
N LEU A 50 19.74 -5.72 0.24
CA LEU A 50 18.47 -5.11 0.66
C LEU A 50 17.35 -6.16 0.82
N LYS A 51 17.65 -7.47 0.81
CA LYS A 51 16.63 -8.52 0.85
C LYS A 51 15.75 -8.47 2.10
N ASN A 52 16.31 -8.03 3.22
CA ASN A 52 15.62 -7.95 4.51
C ASN A 52 14.81 -6.65 4.70
N LEU A 53 14.74 -5.77 3.69
CA LEU A 53 13.87 -4.59 3.73
C LEU A 53 12.43 -4.98 3.39
N CYS A 54 11.48 -4.55 4.22
CA CYS A 54 10.06 -4.60 3.89
C CYS A 54 9.70 -3.56 2.83
N LEU A 55 8.51 -3.69 2.25
CA LEU A 55 8.06 -2.78 1.19
C LEU A 55 7.98 -1.34 1.68
N TYR A 56 7.42 -1.11 2.88
CA TYR A 56 7.26 0.22 3.45
C TYR A 56 8.60 0.95 3.59
N ASP A 57 9.62 0.27 4.15
CA ASP A 57 10.95 0.87 4.32
C ASP A 57 11.63 1.07 2.97
N PHE A 58 11.47 0.15 2.01
CA PHE A 58 12.02 0.30 0.67
C PHE A 58 11.48 1.56 -0.02
N VAL A 59 10.17 1.77 -0.04
CA VAL A 59 9.57 2.96 -0.68
C VAL A 59 9.91 4.24 0.07
N THR A 60 10.17 4.16 1.38
CA THR A 60 10.54 5.29 2.22
C THR A 60 11.98 5.74 1.97
N ASP A 61 12.90 4.77 2.00
CA ASP A 61 14.34 5.03 2.02
C ASP A 61 15.01 4.90 0.66
N SER A 62 14.34 4.34 -0.35
CA SER A 62 14.95 4.11 -1.66
C SER A 62 14.42 5.06 -2.72
N SER A 63 15.30 5.36 -3.66
CA SER A 63 15.00 6.10 -4.89
C SER A 63 15.80 5.51 -6.03
N ILE A 64 15.43 5.84 -7.27
CA ILE A 64 16.08 5.28 -8.45
C ILE A 64 16.76 6.41 -9.21
N GLY A 65 17.99 6.18 -9.63
CA GLY A 65 18.76 7.16 -10.38
C GLY A 65 19.87 6.51 -11.21
N ARG A 66 20.44 7.28 -12.13
CA ARG A 66 21.57 6.83 -12.94
C ARG A 66 22.89 7.03 -12.20
N GLU A 67 23.90 6.28 -12.62
CA GLU A 67 25.28 6.55 -12.20
C GLU A 67 25.74 7.87 -12.85
N GLU A 68 25.98 8.89 -12.02
CA GLU A 68 26.52 10.16 -12.52
C GLU A 68 28.05 10.14 -12.40
N GLN A 69 28.73 10.41 -13.51
CA GLN A 69 30.17 10.61 -13.55
C GLN A 69 30.54 12.03 -13.06
N ASN A 70 30.10 12.41 -11.86
CA ASN A 70 30.37 13.74 -11.32
C ASN A 70 31.61 13.75 -10.41
N ASN A 71 32.71 14.27 -10.95
CA ASN A 71 34.00 14.45 -10.26
C ASN A 71 34.06 15.67 -9.31
N ARG A 72 32.95 16.37 -9.09
CA ARG A 72 32.91 17.59 -8.27
C ARG A 72 32.34 17.29 -6.89
N ARG A 73 33.23 17.05 -5.92
CA ARG A 73 32.90 16.61 -4.56
C ARG A 73 32.70 17.79 -3.61
N SER A 74 31.56 17.84 -2.94
CA SER A 74 31.43 18.49 -1.62
C SER A 74 30.53 17.74 -0.63
N ARG A 75 29.62 16.86 -1.08
CA ARG A 75 28.83 15.98 -0.21
C ARG A 75 29.19 14.51 -0.46
N PRO A 76 29.39 13.67 0.57
CA PRO A 76 29.57 12.24 0.38
C PRO A 76 28.35 11.66 -0.35
N PRO A 77 28.55 10.79 -1.35
CA PRO A 77 27.46 10.20 -2.11
C PRO A 77 26.62 9.29 -1.22
N ASN A 78 25.31 9.28 -1.45
CA ASN A 78 24.40 8.29 -0.86
C ASN A 78 24.84 6.87 -1.28
N GLN A 79 24.52 5.87 -0.45
CA GLN A 79 24.77 4.47 -0.78
C GLN A 79 23.96 4.08 -2.03
N ARG A 80 24.60 3.33 -2.93
CA ARG A 80 24.01 2.89 -4.20
C ARG A 80 24.11 1.37 -4.34
N PHE A 81 23.07 0.76 -4.89
CA PHE A 81 22.97 -0.68 -5.08
C PHE A 81 22.43 -0.99 -6.46
N SER A 82 23.03 -1.95 -7.16
CA SER A 82 22.51 -2.45 -8.43
C SER A 82 21.31 -3.36 -8.22
N PHE A 83 20.37 -3.36 -9.16
CA PHE A 83 19.30 -4.35 -9.20
C PHE A 83 19.82 -5.74 -9.53
N GLN A 84 18.98 -6.76 -9.31
CA GLN A 84 19.25 -8.09 -9.83
C GLN A 84 19.17 -8.11 -11.37
N LYS A 85 19.86 -9.08 -11.97
CA LYS A 85 19.98 -9.19 -13.44
C LYS A 85 18.64 -9.33 -14.16
N GLN A 86 17.61 -9.82 -13.47
CA GLN A 86 16.25 -10.00 -13.98
C GLN A 86 15.46 -8.68 -14.08
N HIS A 87 15.94 -7.60 -13.45
CA HIS A 87 15.28 -6.29 -13.54
C HIS A 87 15.51 -5.66 -14.92
N SER A 88 14.45 -5.19 -15.56
CA SER A 88 14.50 -4.59 -16.93
C SER A 88 15.50 -3.44 -17.04
N GLN A 89 15.69 -2.68 -15.95
CA GLN A 89 16.60 -1.54 -15.88
C GLN A 89 17.92 -1.81 -15.14
N ALA A 90 18.29 -3.07 -14.88
CA ALA A 90 19.47 -3.41 -14.05
C ALA A 90 20.80 -2.82 -14.53
N THR A 91 20.93 -2.60 -15.84
CA THR A 91 22.17 -2.07 -16.45
C THR A 91 22.24 -0.54 -16.41
N THR A 92 21.09 0.14 -16.42
CA THR A 92 21.01 1.60 -16.62
C THR A 92 20.77 2.36 -15.31
N TYR A 93 20.08 1.76 -14.36
CA TYR A 93 19.64 2.42 -13.14
C TYR A 93 20.15 1.72 -11.88
N LEU A 94 20.33 2.51 -10.82
CA LEU A 94 20.75 2.09 -9.50
C LEU A 94 19.72 2.51 -8.46
N MET A 95 19.56 1.69 -7.44
CA MET A 95 18.86 2.05 -6.21
C MET A 95 19.78 2.94 -5.37
N ILE A 96 19.26 4.07 -4.92
CA ILE A 96 19.97 5.03 -4.09
C ILE A 96 19.25 5.07 -2.74
N LYS A 97 19.95 4.64 -1.69
CA LYS A 97 19.46 4.71 -0.32
C LYS A 97 19.61 6.13 0.22
N GLN A 98 18.50 6.71 0.60
CA GLN A 98 18.42 8.05 1.16
C GLN A 98 18.95 8.06 2.58
N THR A 99 19.66 9.13 2.92
CA THR A 99 20.21 9.37 4.26
C THR A 99 19.25 10.15 5.15
N LYS A 100 18.24 10.79 4.57
CA LYS A 100 17.25 11.58 5.30
C LYS A 100 16.01 10.74 5.58
N TYR A 101 15.63 10.68 6.84
CA TYR A 101 14.37 10.08 7.27
C TYR A 101 13.18 10.80 6.63
N ARG A 102 12.22 10.02 6.14
CA ARG A 102 10.96 10.48 5.56
C ARG A 102 9.83 9.61 6.10
N VAL A 103 8.65 10.17 6.23
CA VAL A 103 7.43 9.39 6.48
C VAL A 103 6.66 9.33 5.17
N ARG A 104 6.27 8.13 4.75
CA ARG A 104 5.43 7.96 3.56
C ARG A 104 3.97 8.02 3.94
N ILE A 105 3.20 8.73 3.14
CA ILE A 105 1.74 8.69 3.19
C ILE A 105 1.32 7.50 2.34
N LEU A 106 0.59 6.57 2.94
CA LEU A 106 -0.02 5.46 2.24
C LEU A 106 -1.27 5.98 1.51
N TYR A 107 -1.28 5.87 0.19
CA TYR A 107 -2.44 6.17 -0.64
C TYR A 107 -3.12 4.87 -1.05
N GLY A 108 -4.45 4.83 -0.96
CA GLY A 108 -5.26 3.66 -1.25
C GLY A 108 -6.20 3.30 -0.10
N PRO A 109 -6.77 2.08 -0.12
CA PRO A 109 -7.63 1.59 0.95
C PRO A 109 -6.94 1.68 2.31
N GLN A 110 -7.69 2.09 3.33
CA GLN A 110 -7.16 2.19 4.68
C GLN A 110 -6.82 0.79 5.22
N ILE A 111 -5.68 0.66 5.91
CA ILE A 111 -5.36 -0.55 6.66
C ILE A 111 -6.45 -0.74 7.73
N PRO A 112 -7.15 -1.89 7.78
CA PRO A 112 -8.22 -2.09 8.74
C PRO A 112 -7.74 -1.99 10.20
N ARG A 113 -8.68 -1.87 11.13
CA ARG A 113 -8.37 -1.88 12.56
C ARG A 113 -8.11 -3.32 13.03
N TRP A 114 -7.12 -3.51 13.90
CA TRP A 114 -6.92 -4.81 14.55
C TRP A 114 -8.11 -5.18 15.46
N GLY A 115 -8.44 -6.47 15.52
CA GLY A 115 -9.43 -7.04 16.43
C GLY A 115 -10.87 -7.06 15.91
N ARG A 116 -11.08 -6.81 14.62
CA ARG A 116 -12.36 -6.99 13.93
C ARG A 116 -12.31 -8.25 13.07
N GLU A 117 -13.19 -9.22 13.34
CA GLU A 117 -13.19 -10.53 12.67
C GLU A 117 -13.49 -10.40 11.16
N ASP A 118 -14.46 -9.55 10.81
CA ASP A 118 -14.89 -9.20 9.45
C ASP A 118 -13.74 -8.70 8.56
N THR A 119 -12.77 -8.01 9.16
CA THR A 119 -11.67 -7.35 8.45
C THR A 119 -10.30 -7.91 8.82
N LEU A 120 -10.23 -8.98 9.62
CA LEU A 120 -8.99 -9.58 10.12
C LEU A 120 -8.08 -10.07 8.99
N GLU A 121 -8.65 -10.80 8.03
CA GLU A 121 -7.92 -11.29 6.85
C GLU A 121 -7.29 -10.14 6.05
N ARG A 122 -8.05 -9.06 5.84
CA ARG A 122 -7.58 -7.86 5.13
C ARG A 122 -6.50 -7.13 5.92
N TYR A 123 -6.62 -7.05 7.25
CA TYR A 123 -5.59 -6.51 8.13
C TYR A 123 -4.29 -7.31 8.01
N CYS A 124 -4.36 -8.64 8.20
CA CYS A 124 -3.18 -9.50 8.19
C CYS A 124 -2.44 -9.42 6.86
N ARG A 125 -3.18 -9.47 5.75
CA ARG A 125 -2.62 -9.29 4.40
C ARG A 125 -1.92 -7.95 4.21
N ALA A 126 -2.52 -6.85 4.69
CA ALA A 126 -1.92 -5.52 4.60
C ALA A 126 -0.62 -5.40 5.41
N ILE A 127 -0.62 -5.91 6.66
CA ILE A 127 0.56 -5.87 7.53
C ILE A 127 1.71 -6.70 6.94
N LEU A 128 1.41 -7.93 6.49
CA LEU A 128 2.39 -8.80 5.84
C LEU A 128 3.00 -8.15 4.60
N THR A 129 2.15 -7.61 3.71
CA THR A 129 2.60 -6.98 2.46
C THR A 129 3.49 -5.76 2.70
N LEU A 130 3.17 -4.92 3.69
CA LEU A 130 3.88 -3.68 3.92
C LEU A 130 5.13 -3.85 4.79
N PHE A 131 5.06 -4.69 5.82
CA PHE A 131 6.03 -4.69 6.92
C PHE A 131 6.83 -5.98 7.07
N VAL A 132 6.53 -7.04 6.30
CA VAL A 132 7.40 -8.22 6.19
C VAL A 132 8.23 -8.12 4.90
N PRO A 133 9.52 -8.52 4.90
CA PRO A 133 10.29 -8.61 3.67
C PRO A 133 9.84 -9.76 2.77
N TRP A 134 9.53 -9.48 1.50
CA TRP A 134 9.13 -10.51 0.53
C TRP A 134 9.63 -10.18 -0.87
N ARG A 135 9.57 -11.17 -1.77
CA ARG A 135 9.80 -11.01 -3.22
C ARG A 135 8.69 -11.64 -4.04
N THR A 136 8.07 -12.68 -3.50
CA THR A 136 6.91 -13.37 -4.08
C THR A 136 5.81 -13.47 -3.04
N VAL A 137 4.58 -13.71 -3.49
CA VAL A 137 3.43 -13.87 -2.60
C VAL A 137 3.62 -15.06 -1.65
N SER A 138 4.30 -16.12 -2.09
CA SER A 138 4.62 -17.30 -1.28
C SER A 138 5.52 -16.99 -0.09
N ASP A 139 6.30 -15.89 -0.12
CA ASP A 139 7.09 -15.48 1.04
C ASP A 139 6.18 -14.95 2.17
N LEU A 140 4.99 -14.46 1.82
CA LEU A 140 4.02 -13.88 2.76
C LEU A 140 3.05 -14.91 3.32
N CYS A 141 2.47 -15.75 2.46
CA CYS A 141 1.45 -16.72 2.84
C CYS A 141 1.49 -17.93 1.92
N ASP A 142 1.44 -19.13 2.48
CA ASP A 142 1.32 -20.36 1.70
C ASP A 142 -0.10 -20.53 1.17
N VAL A 143 -0.26 -21.28 0.06
CA VAL A 143 -1.54 -21.43 -0.65
C VAL A 143 -2.70 -21.89 0.25
N ASN A 144 -2.43 -22.72 1.26
CA ASN A 144 -3.43 -23.27 2.16
C ASN A 144 -3.35 -22.68 3.58
N GLN A 145 -2.59 -21.59 3.77
CA GLN A 145 -2.41 -20.95 5.06
C GLN A 145 -3.37 -19.76 5.20
N LYS A 146 -3.95 -19.58 6.38
CA LYS A 146 -4.69 -18.35 6.71
C LYS A 146 -3.73 -17.19 6.92
N TRP A 147 -4.11 -15.98 6.54
CA TRP A 147 -3.22 -14.82 6.67
C TRP A 147 -2.90 -14.49 8.13
N GLU A 148 -3.80 -14.80 9.06
CA GLU A 148 -3.55 -14.67 10.50
C GLU A 148 -2.39 -15.56 10.98
N ASP A 149 -2.43 -16.86 10.64
CA ASP A 149 -1.36 -17.80 10.98
C ASP A 149 -0.04 -17.41 10.31
N ALA A 150 -0.11 -16.90 9.08
CA ALA A 150 1.03 -16.40 8.34
C ALA A 150 1.66 -15.19 9.02
N LEU A 151 0.84 -14.25 9.52
CA LEU A 151 1.32 -13.08 10.26
C LEU A 151 1.96 -13.51 11.57
N ASN A 152 1.31 -14.40 12.34
CA ASN A 152 1.80 -14.89 13.61
C ASN A 152 3.18 -15.57 13.49
N SER A 153 3.36 -16.41 12.48
CA SER A 153 4.65 -17.06 12.22
C SER A 153 5.75 -16.10 11.77
N ARG A 154 5.41 -14.99 11.11
CA ARG A 154 6.37 -14.04 10.51
C ARG A 154 6.60 -12.76 11.32
N GLN A 155 5.99 -12.61 12.50
CA GLN A 155 6.15 -11.41 13.35
C GLN A 155 7.62 -11.05 13.63
N HIS A 156 8.49 -12.05 13.75
CA HIS A 156 9.91 -11.85 14.02
C HIS A 156 10.68 -11.15 12.88
N HIS A 157 10.12 -11.10 11.67
CA HIS A 157 10.66 -10.34 10.54
C HIS A 157 10.30 -8.85 10.59
N ILE A 158 9.30 -8.47 11.40
CA ILE A 158 8.87 -7.09 11.52
C ILE A 158 9.86 -6.34 12.42
N SER A 159 10.48 -5.30 11.87
CA SER A 159 11.43 -4.49 12.62
C SER A 159 10.76 -3.75 13.79
N ALA A 160 11.54 -3.38 14.81
CA ALA A 160 11.02 -2.57 15.91
C ALA A 160 10.45 -1.22 15.44
N HIS A 161 11.06 -0.61 14.42
CA HIS A 161 10.57 0.62 13.83
C HIS A 161 9.22 0.42 13.12
N SER A 162 9.13 -0.62 12.28
CA SER A 162 7.89 -0.98 11.59
C SER A 162 6.77 -1.30 12.56
N ARG A 163 7.07 -1.96 13.68
CA ARG A 163 6.09 -2.23 14.75
C ARG A 163 5.53 -0.96 15.37
N ASN A 164 6.38 0.04 15.66
CA ASN A 164 5.89 1.35 16.12
C ASN A 164 4.95 2.02 15.11
N ILE A 165 5.19 1.85 13.80
CA ILE A 165 4.29 2.37 12.75
C ILE A 165 2.95 1.63 12.78
N ILE A 166 2.96 0.30 12.92
CA ILE A 166 1.76 -0.53 13.03
C ILE A 166 0.94 -0.11 14.27
N ASP A 167 1.61 0.08 15.42
CA ASP A 167 0.96 0.52 16.65
C ASP A 167 0.35 1.92 16.49
N ASN A 168 1.06 2.85 15.82
CA ASN A 168 0.52 4.17 15.52
C ASN A 168 -0.71 4.11 14.61
N ILE A 169 -0.74 3.22 13.61
CA ILE A 169 -1.93 3.00 12.77
C ILE A 169 -3.12 2.56 13.65
N GLN A 170 -2.88 1.67 14.61
CA GLN A 170 -3.91 1.23 15.54
C GLN A 170 -4.41 2.37 16.44
N ILE A 171 -3.51 3.17 17.00
CA ILE A 171 -3.86 4.34 17.82
C ILE A 171 -4.70 5.35 17.01
N LEU A 172 -4.36 5.59 15.74
CA LEU A 172 -5.15 6.47 14.88
C LEU A 172 -6.60 5.99 14.72
N HIS A 173 -6.82 4.68 14.63
CA HIS A 173 -8.18 4.11 14.60
C HIS A 173 -8.93 4.30 15.92
N GLU A 174 -8.24 4.16 17.04
CA GLU A 174 -8.81 4.38 18.38
C GLU A 174 -9.21 5.84 18.57
N CYS A 175 -8.32 6.78 18.26
CA CYS A 175 -8.62 8.21 18.33
C CYS A 175 -9.73 8.63 17.37
N LYS A 176 -9.79 8.06 16.15
CA LYS A 176 -10.88 8.31 15.20
C LYS A 176 -12.22 7.89 15.82
N LYS A 177 -12.29 6.67 16.36
CA LYS A 177 -13.50 6.13 17.01
C LYS A 177 -13.96 7.04 18.16
N ASP A 178 -13.06 7.39 19.08
CA ASP A 178 -13.41 8.21 20.25
C ASP A 178 -13.91 9.60 19.85
N ARG A 179 -13.28 10.21 18.84
CA ARG A 179 -13.71 11.48 18.28
C ARG A 179 -15.09 11.38 17.65
N ASP A 180 -15.32 10.36 16.82
CA ASP A 180 -16.58 10.21 16.08
C ASP A 180 -17.73 9.91 17.06
N GLU A 181 -17.50 9.08 18.10
CA GLU A 181 -18.47 8.86 19.19
C GLU A 181 -18.78 10.15 19.97
N HIS A 182 -17.77 10.96 20.28
CA HIS A 182 -17.97 12.25 20.94
C HIS A 182 -18.78 13.22 20.08
N LEU A 183 -18.50 13.28 18.77
CA LEU A 183 -19.25 14.11 17.83
C LEU A 183 -20.72 13.69 17.76
N VAL A 184 -21.01 12.39 17.70
CA VAL A 184 -22.39 11.88 17.70
C VAL A 184 -23.13 12.28 18.98
N LYS A 185 -22.49 12.18 20.15
CA LYS A 185 -23.08 12.62 21.43
C LYS A 185 -23.44 14.11 21.42
N VAL A 186 -22.50 14.96 21.02
CA VAL A 186 -22.73 16.42 20.95
C VAL A 186 -23.87 16.77 19.98
N ILE A 187 -23.95 16.10 18.83
CA ILE A 187 -25.04 16.30 17.87
C ILE A 187 -26.38 15.87 18.46
N THR A 188 -26.41 14.73 19.15
CA THR A 188 -27.64 14.20 19.78
C THR A 188 -28.13 15.12 20.90
N GLU A 189 -27.23 15.60 21.76
CA GLU A 189 -27.56 16.54 22.85
C GLU A 189 -28.09 17.88 22.29
N ALA A 190 -27.46 18.41 21.23
CA ALA A 190 -27.90 19.63 20.56
C ALA A 190 -29.27 19.50 19.86
N GLN A 191 -29.65 18.29 19.46
CA GLN A 191 -30.98 18.00 18.90
C GLN A 191 -32.05 17.95 20.01
N VAL A 192 -31.75 17.30 21.14
CA VAL A 192 -32.66 17.22 22.30
C VAL A 192 -32.94 18.59 22.91
N GLU A 193 -31.96 19.50 22.93
CA GLU A 193 -32.16 20.87 23.44
C GLU A 193 -32.93 21.79 22.47
N ASN A 194 -33.02 21.44 21.17
CA ASN A 194 -33.64 22.27 20.12
C ASN A 194 -35.03 21.81 19.66
N ASP A 195 -35.75 20.98 20.42
CA ASP A 195 -37.14 20.54 20.16
C ASP A 195 -38.20 21.68 20.11
N THR A 196 -37.80 22.94 19.90
CA THR A 196 -38.69 24.08 19.57
C THR A 196 -38.42 24.72 18.20
N ILE A 197 -37.48 24.24 17.38
CA ILE A 197 -37.19 24.85 16.05
C ILE A 197 -37.05 23.78 14.96
N GLU A 198 -37.78 23.98 13.85
CA GLU A 198 -37.89 23.09 12.70
C GLU A 198 -36.54 22.63 12.11
N PRO A 199 -36.37 21.33 11.79
CA PRO A 199 -35.09 20.77 11.35
C PRO A 199 -34.91 20.91 9.83
N GLU A 200 -34.43 22.06 9.36
CA GLU A 200 -33.84 22.21 8.01
C GLU A 200 -32.33 22.48 8.05
N LEU A 201 -31.60 21.77 8.92
CA LEU A 201 -30.13 21.82 8.94
C LEU A 201 -29.52 20.42 8.89
N PHE A 202 -29.89 19.65 7.86
CA PHE A 202 -28.97 18.63 7.35
C PHE A 202 -27.88 19.35 6.54
N PRO A 203 -26.60 19.29 6.93
CA PRO A 203 -25.55 19.67 6.01
C PRO A 203 -25.60 18.71 4.82
N LYS A 204 -25.93 19.22 3.64
CA LYS A 204 -25.95 18.50 2.34
C LYS A 204 -24.57 17.99 1.87
N ASN A 205 -23.63 17.82 2.80
CA ASN A 205 -22.30 17.28 2.54
C ASN A 205 -22.14 15.84 3.10
N GLN A 206 -23.25 15.15 3.40
CA GLN A 206 -23.27 13.69 3.39
C GLN A 206 -23.36 13.21 1.94
N SER A 207 -22.23 13.22 1.27
CA SER A 207 -21.99 12.44 0.06
C SER A 207 -20.49 12.24 -0.05
N SER A 208 -20.09 10.97 0.12
CA SER A 208 -18.77 10.40 -0.03
C SER A 208 -18.00 10.17 1.28
N TYR A 209 -17.67 8.90 1.52
CA TYR A 209 -16.80 8.36 2.57
C TYR A 209 -17.43 8.04 3.94
N ASP A 210 -18.50 7.24 3.94
CA ASP A 210 -18.67 6.15 4.92
C ASP A 210 -19.79 5.21 4.42
N GLU A 211 -19.50 4.46 3.36
CA GLU A 211 -20.21 3.23 3.00
C GLU A 211 -19.29 2.40 2.09
N TYR A 212 -18.33 1.70 2.69
CA TYR A 212 -17.68 0.54 2.08
C TYR A 212 -17.46 -0.50 3.17
N ASP A 213 -18.58 -0.95 3.74
CA ASP A 213 -18.68 -2.27 4.33
C ASP A 213 -20.13 -2.74 4.12
N ASP A 214 -20.39 -3.31 2.94
CA ASP A 214 -21.11 -4.57 2.72
C ASP A 214 -21.53 -4.68 1.23
N THR A 215 -21.16 -5.78 0.58
CA THR A 215 -21.70 -6.27 -0.72
C THR A 215 -21.36 -5.57 -2.06
N SER A 216 -20.11 -5.24 -2.39
CA SER A 216 -19.70 -5.14 -3.82
C SER A 216 -18.17 -5.08 -3.94
N ASP A 217 -17.49 -6.22 -3.96
CA ASP A 217 -16.08 -6.27 -4.38
C ASP A 217 -15.62 -7.68 -4.76
N SER A 218 -16.56 -8.61 -5.01
CA SER A 218 -16.21 -9.91 -5.59
C SER A 218 -15.96 -9.80 -7.10
N GLU A 219 -16.50 -8.78 -7.77
CA GLU A 219 -16.35 -8.57 -9.22
C GLU A 219 -15.24 -7.56 -9.55
N ASP A 220 -15.08 -6.48 -8.77
CA ASP A 220 -14.05 -5.45 -9.06
C ASP A 220 -12.62 -5.87 -8.61
N LEU A 221 -12.48 -6.90 -7.77
CA LEU A 221 -11.18 -7.51 -7.44
C LEU A 221 -10.74 -8.61 -8.41
N LEU A 222 -11.63 -9.07 -9.30
CA LEU A 222 -11.26 -9.93 -10.42
C LEU A 222 -10.61 -9.11 -11.56
N GLU A 223 -10.78 -7.78 -11.60
CA GLU A 223 -10.10 -6.90 -12.55
C GLU A 223 -8.66 -6.53 -12.13
N LEU A 224 -8.20 -6.97 -10.95
CA LEU A 224 -6.85 -6.72 -10.39
C LEU A 224 -5.94 -7.96 -10.32
N LEU A 225 -6.41 -9.11 -10.80
CA LEU A 225 -5.61 -10.31 -11.08
C LEU A 225 -5.37 -10.47 -12.58
#